data_AF-A0A522ME39-F1
#
_entry.id   AF-A0A522ME39-F1
#
_cell.length_a   1.000
_cell.length_b   1.000
_cell.length_c   1.000
_cell.angle_alpha   90.00
_cell.angle_beta   90.00
_cell.angle_gamma   90.00
#
_symmetry.space_group_name_H-M   'P 1'
#
loop_
_entity.id
_entity.type
_entity.pdbx_description
1 polymer ?
#
loop_
_entity_poly.entity_id
_entity_poly.type
_entity_poly.pdbx_seq_one_letter_code
_entity_poly.pdbx_strand_id
1 'polypeptide(L)'
;MDPVDLTSLESAVGALESPTFAARLVNLVGMPIEAATKLLPARAGAIVSRATTVAVRKAVVAAVSTMGATHRRAPSKWLHRAAAAGSGGVGGFFGLPGLAVELPISTVIMLRAIADIARSEGEDIGSVAGQLACVQVFALGGPAPADDAAETAYYAVRIGLAKALTEAAEYITTRGVVDEGAPVLIRLIARIAARFDVVVGEKVAAQAVPVIGAASGAAINLLFVSTFQKAAAGHFTVRRLERTYGADVVKSEYEAIAKRTGVRKR
;
A
#
# COMPACT_ATOMS: atom_id res chain seq x y z
N MET A 1 -11.52 22.32 12.70
CA MET A 1 -12.01 21.24 11.82
C MET A 1 -13.48 21.02 12.15
N ASP A 2 -14.36 20.90 11.14
CA ASP A 2 -15.78 20.66 11.41
C ASP A 2 -16.04 19.22 11.92
N PRO A 3 -17.24 18.92 12.47
CA PRO A 3 -17.53 17.59 13.02
C PRO A 3 -17.43 16.44 12.00
N VAL A 4 -17.80 16.68 10.73
CA VAL A 4 -17.79 15.64 9.68
C VAL A 4 -16.35 15.29 9.31
N ASP A 5 -15.50 16.30 9.19
CA ASP A 5 -14.09 16.15 8.92
C ASP A 5 -13.34 15.53 10.10
N LEU A 6 -13.75 15.83 11.34
CA LEU A 6 -13.20 15.17 12.52
C LEU A 6 -13.54 13.67 12.55
N THR A 7 -14.79 13.29 12.27
CA THR A 7 -15.18 11.87 12.15
C THR A 7 -14.46 11.17 10.99
N SER A 8 -14.24 11.89 9.89
CA SER A 8 -13.44 11.39 8.77
C SER A 8 -11.98 11.14 9.20
N LEU A 9 -11.38 12.06 9.97
CA LEU A 9 -10.04 11.91 10.51
C LEU A 9 -9.94 10.75 11.51
N GLU A 10 -10.94 10.57 12.38
CA GLU A 10 -11.01 9.42 13.30
C GLU A 10 -11.06 8.09 12.54
N SER A 11 -11.86 8.04 11.47
CA SER A 11 -11.92 6.88 10.59
C SER A 11 -10.59 6.64 9.87
N ALA A 12 -9.90 7.70 9.47
CA ALA A 12 -8.58 7.62 8.84
C ALA A 12 -7.50 7.10 9.80
N VAL A 13 -7.47 7.59 11.05
CA VAL A 13 -6.59 7.08 12.12
C VAL A 13 -6.86 5.59 12.33
N GLY A 14 -8.13 5.21 12.45
CA GLY A 14 -8.51 3.80 12.58
C GLY A 14 -8.03 2.96 11.40
N ALA A 15 -8.12 3.46 10.16
CA ALA A 15 -7.69 2.73 8.97
C ALA A 15 -6.16 2.60 8.88
N LEU A 16 -5.42 3.67 9.19
CA LEU A 16 -3.97 3.76 9.03
C LEU A 16 -3.18 3.14 10.19
N GLU A 17 -3.78 3.10 11.38
CA GLU A 17 -3.15 2.52 12.56
C GLU A 17 -3.80 1.18 12.98
N SER A 18 -4.73 0.66 12.18
CA SER A 18 -5.37 -0.65 12.39
C SER A 18 -4.36 -1.81 12.45
N PRO A 19 -4.76 -2.98 12.99
CA PRO A 19 -3.95 -4.19 12.95
C PRO A 19 -3.33 -4.44 11.57
N THR A 20 -2.03 -4.71 11.59
CA THR A 20 -1.21 -5.02 10.41
C THR A 20 -1.82 -6.16 9.61
N PHE A 21 -1.43 -6.30 8.33
CA PHE A 21 -1.83 -7.45 7.52
C PHE A 21 -1.53 -8.77 8.25
N ALA A 22 -0.38 -8.86 8.91
CA ALA A 22 -0.05 -9.96 9.79
C ALA A 22 -1.10 -10.27 10.86
N ALA A 23 -1.49 -9.27 11.66
CA ALA A 23 -2.49 -9.46 12.70
C ALA A 23 -3.85 -9.88 12.12
N ARG A 24 -4.23 -9.35 10.96
CA ARG A 24 -5.48 -9.75 10.28
C ARG A 24 -5.40 -11.17 9.69
N LEU A 25 -4.23 -11.59 9.24
CA LEU A 25 -3.98 -12.97 8.78
C LEU A 25 -4.10 -13.96 9.94
N VAL A 26 -3.54 -13.64 11.11
CA VAL A 26 -3.69 -14.48 12.30
C VAL A 26 -5.16 -14.66 12.66
N ASN A 27 -5.96 -13.59 12.63
CA ASN A 27 -7.40 -13.68 12.87
C ASN A 27 -8.15 -14.51 11.82
N LEU A 28 -7.66 -14.56 10.58
CA LEU A 28 -8.28 -15.32 9.50
C LEU A 28 -7.89 -16.81 9.52
N VAL A 29 -6.61 -17.11 9.77
CA VAL A 29 -6.01 -18.44 9.61
C VAL A 29 -5.80 -19.15 10.94
N GLY A 30 -5.78 -18.40 12.05
CA GLY A 30 -5.60 -18.94 13.41
C GLY A 30 -4.17 -19.32 13.77
N MET A 31 -3.20 -19.09 12.88
CA MET A 31 -1.79 -19.45 13.09
C MET A 31 -0.88 -18.21 13.12
N PRO A 32 0.07 -18.12 14.07
CA PRO A 32 1.07 -17.05 14.09
C PRO A 32 1.95 -17.09 12.85
N ILE A 33 2.28 -15.91 12.31
CA ILE A 33 3.07 -15.80 11.07
C ILE A 33 4.51 -16.28 11.28
N GLU A 34 5.04 -16.15 12.49
CA GLU A 34 6.35 -16.67 12.84
C GLU A 34 6.43 -18.19 12.61
N ALA A 35 5.34 -18.91 12.87
CA ALA A 35 5.26 -20.34 12.56
C ALA A 35 5.23 -20.60 11.04
N ALA A 36 4.51 -19.77 10.27
CA ALA A 36 4.48 -19.85 8.81
C ALA A 36 5.85 -19.57 8.18
N THR A 37 6.60 -18.59 8.71
CA THR A 37 7.93 -18.23 8.18
C THR A 37 8.97 -19.33 8.35
N LYS A 38 8.84 -20.19 9.37
CA LYS A 38 9.73 -21.36 9.56
C LYS A 38 9.58 -22.41 8.45
N LEU A 39 8.46 -22.39 7.73
CA LEU A 39 8.17 -23.29 6.62
C LEU A 39 8.64 -22.72 5.27
N LEU A 40 9.08 -21.45 5.21
CA LEU A 40 9.51 -20.83 3.97
C LEU A 40 10.92 -21.31 3.55
N PRO A 41 11.15 -21.56 2.25
CA PRO A 41 12.49 -21.87 1.74
C PRO A 41 13.47 -20.73 1.98
N ALA A 42 14.75 -21.04 2.25
CA ALA A 42 15.81 -20.05 2.49
C ALA A 42 15.97 -19.00 1.37
N ARG A 43 15.56 -19.33 0.13
CA ARG A 43 15.62 -18.43 -1.04
C ARG A 43 14.37 -17.56 -1.22
N ALA A 44 13.32 -17.75 -0.42
CA ALA A 44 12.06 -17.04 -0.57
C ALA A 44 12.25 -15.52 -0.44
N GLY A 45 12.99 -15.06 0.57
CA GLY A 45 13.22 -13.62 0.80
C GLY A 45 13.80 -12.89 -0.42
N ALA A 46 14.81 -13.47 -1.09
CA ALA A 46 15.41 -12.86 -2.28
C ALA A 46 14.43 -12.78 -3.47
N ILE A 47 13.57 -13.79 -3.64
CA ILE A 47 12.56 -13.80 -4.70
C ILE A 47 11.48 -12.76 -4.41
N VAL A 48 11.00 -12.68 -3.16
CA VAL A 48 10.00 -11.70 -2.72
C VAL A 48 10.55 -10.29 -2.91
N SER A 49 11.77 -10.01 -2.45
CA SER A 49 12.42 -8.70 -2.58
C SER A 49 12.61 -8.26 -4.03
N ARG A 50 12.99 -9.19 -4.92
CA ARG A 50 13.08 -8.90 -6.36
C ARG A 50 11.72 -8.65 -6.97
N ALA A 51 10.72 -9.48 -6.65
CA ALA A 51 9.36 -9.34 -7.16
C ALA A 51 8.72 -8.02 -6.71
N THR A 52 8.89 -7.63 -5.45
CA THR A 52 8.35 -6.38 -4.87
C THR A 52 9.01 -5.17 -5.51
N THR A 53 10.33 -5.20 -5.70
CA THR A 53 11.05 -4.13 -6.43
C THR A 53 10.51 -3.96 -7.85
N VAL A 54 10.32 -5.06 -8.58
CA VAL A 54 9.73 -5.02 -9.93
C VAL A 54 8.29 -4.52 -9.90
N ALA A 55 7.49 -4.96 -8.92
CA ALA A 55 6.10 -4.56 -8.79
C ALA A 55 5.94 -3.06 -8.51
N VAL A 56 6.72 -2.52 -7.55
CA VAL A 56 6.71 -1.09 -7.22
C VAL A 56 7.21 -0.26 -8.41
N ARG A 57 8.27 -0.69 -9.09
CA ARG A 57 8.75 -0.06 -10.33
C ARG A 57 7.65 0.01 -11.38
N LYS A 58 6.95 -1.11 -11.65
CA LYS A 58 5.83 -1.15 -12.59
C LYS A 58 4.66 -0.28 -12.13
N ALA A 59 4.42 -0.17 -10.83
CA ALA A 59 3.42 0.74 -10.29
C ALA A 59 3.79 2.22 -10.53
N VAL A 60 5.04 2.63 -10.30
CA VAL A 60 5.50 4.00 -10.61
C VAL A 60 5.31 4.32 -12.09
N VAL A 61 5.78 3.44 -12.97
CA VAL A 61 5.64 3.62 -14.42
C VAL A 61 4.17 3.71 -14.81
N ALA A 62 3.34 2.79 -14.33
CA ALA A 62 1.91 2.78 -14.61
C ALA A 62 1.20 4.03 -14.07
N ALA A 63 1.58 4.50 -12.88
CA ALA A 63 0.99 5.71 -12.29
C ALA A 63 1.22 6.92 -13.20
N VAL A 64 2.49 7.17 -13.54
CA VAL A 64 2.86 8.36 -14.31
C VAL A 64 2.38 8.29 -15.76
N SER A 65 2.49 7.12 -16.39
CA SER A 65 2.14 6.99 -17.81
C SER A 65 0.64 6.84 -18.09
N THR A 66 -0.16 6.40 -17.11
CA THR A 66 -1.56 6.01 -17.38
C THR A 66 -2.62 6.74 -16.55
N MET A 67 -2.26 7.42 -15.46
CA MET A 67 -3.24 8.12 -14.63
C MET A 67 -3.45 9.59 -15.03
N GLY A 68 -2.45 10.22 -15.65
CA GLY A 68 -2.51 11.62 -16.09
C GLY A 68 -3.37 11.89 -17.33
N ALA A 69 -3.65 10.87 -18.14
CA ALA A 69 -4.57 11.03 -19.25
C ALA A 69 -5.99 11.21 -18.70
N THR A 70 -6.66 12.29 -19.09
CA THR A 70 -8.07 12.63 -18.82
C THR A 70 -9.02 11.55 -19.33
N HIS A 71 -8.98 10.37 -18.73
CA HIS A 71 -9.92 9.30 -18.96
C HIS A 71 -10.97 9.42 -17.87
N ARG A 72 -12.08 10.08 -18.21
CA ARG A 72 -13.41 9.83 -17.64
C ARG A 72 -13.84 8.38 -17.94
N ARG A 73 -13.00 7.39 -17.67
CA ARG A 73 -13.39 5.99 -17.78
C ARG A 73 -14.22 5.71 -16.54
N ALA A 74 -15.50 5.36 -16.77
CA ALA A 74 -16.38 4.77 -15.78
C ALA A 74 -15.63 3.70 -14.96
N PRO A 75 -16.01 3.46 -13.69
CA PRO A 75 -15.40 2.44 -12.83
C PRO A 75 -15.17 1.17 -13.65
N SER A 76 -13.90 0.76 -13.79
CA SER A 76 -13.58 -0.22 -14.81
C SER A 76 -14.28 -1.53 -14.45
N LYS A 77 -15.20 -1.99 -15.31
CA LYS A 77 -15.86 -3.30 -15.21
C LYS A 77 -14.86 -4.47 -15.09
N TRP A 78 -13.59 -4.22 -15.45
CA TRP A 78 -12.49 -5.15 -15.27
C TRP A 78 -12.04 -5.29 -13.81
N LEU A 79 -12.18 -4.27 -12.96
CA LEU A 79 -11.96 -4.37 -11.52
C LEU A 79 -13.01 -5.28 -10.86
N HIS A 80 -14.27 -5.16 -11.29
CA HIS A 80 -15.35 -6.07 -10.88
C HIS A 80 -15.16 -7.49 -11.43
N ARG A 81 -14.62 -7.65 -12.66
CA ARG A 81 -14.25 -8.96 -13.21
C ARG A 81 -12.95 -9.53 -12.61
N ALA A 82 -11.98 -8.74 -12.19
CA ALA A 82 -10.78 -9.22 -11.50
C ALA A 82 -11.12 -9.65 -10.06
N ALA A 83 -12.00 -8.88 -9.40
CA ALA A 83 -12.60 -9.24 -8.12
C ALA A 83 -13.53 -10.46 -8.21
N ALA A 84 -14.24 -10.65 -9.34
CA ALA A 84 -15.19 -11.75 -9.53
C ALA A 84 -14.65 -12.98 -10.29
N ALA A 85 -13.51 -12.90 -10.99
CA ALA A 85 -13.04 -13.97 -11.89
C ALA A 85 -11.54 -14.36 -11.74
N GLY A 86 -10.71 -13.68 -10.95
CA GLY A 86 -9.24 -13.74 -11.14
C GLY A 86 -8.36 -14.42 -10.08
N SER A 87 -8.62 -14.24 -8.78
CA SER A 87 -7.57 -14.51 -7.77
C SER A 87 -7.64 -15.88 -7.08
N GLY A 88 -8.39 -16.83 -7.64
CA GLY A 88 -8.50 -18.20 -7.10
C GLY A 88 -7.66 -19.26 -7.82
N GLY A 89 -7.12 -19.02 -9.03
CA GLY A 89 -6.73 -20.13 -9.92
C GLY A 89 -5.36 -20.13 -10.59
N VAL A 90 -4.64 -19.00 -10.73
CA VAL A 90 -3.39 -18.99 -11.55
C VAL A 90 -2.12 -18.72 -10.75
N GLY A 91 -2.17 -17.99 -9.63
CA GLY A 91 -0.97 -17.69 -8.82
C GLY A 91 -0.63 -18.75 -7.76
N GLY A 92 -1.64 -19.35 -7.13
CA GLY A 92 -1.46 -20.32 -6.04
C GLY A 92 -0.86 -21.66 -6.46
N PHE A 93 -0.89 -22.02 -7.75
CA PHE A 93 -0.41 -23.32 -8.24
C PHE A 93 1.10 -23.34 -8.57
N PHE A 94 1.72 -22.19 -8.87
CA PHE A 94 3.14 -22.11 -9.27
C PHE A 94 4.12 -21.76 -8.14
N GLY A 95 3.63 -21.44 -6.94
CA GLY A 95 4.48 -21.09 -5.79
C GLY A 95 5.35 -19.84 -6.02
N LEU A 96 6.53 -19.78 -5.39
CA LEU A 96 7.45 -18.64 -5.44
C LEU A 96 7.81 -18.14 -6.86
N PRO A 97 8.01 -19.01 -7.89
CA PRO A 97 8.20 -18.55 -9.26
C PRO A 97 7.02 -17.77 -9.84
N GLY A 98 5.79 -18.14 -9.50
CA GLY A 98 4.57 -17.45 -9.94
C GLY A 98 4.48 -16.01 -9.40
N LEU A 99 5.04 -15.76 -8.20
CA LEU A 99 5.06 -14.45 -7.56
C LEU A 99 5.72 -13.37 -8.43
N ALA A 100 6.79 -13.72 -9.17
CA ALA A 100 7.52 -12.77 -10.02
C ALA A 100 6.66 -12.19 -11.15
N VAL A 101 5.59 -12.89 -11.55
CA VAL A 101 4.65 -12.46 -12.59
C VAL A 101 3.35 -11.94 -11.97
N GLU A 102 2.80 -12.66 -10.98
CA GLU A 102 1.54 -12.29 -10.31
C GLU A 102 1.67 -10.93 -9.62
N LEU A 103 2.78 -10.69 -8.90
CA LEU A 103 2.90 -9.53 -8.03
C LEU A 103 2.94 -8.21 -8.81
N PRO A 104 3.74 -8.03 -9.88
CA PRO A 104 3.70 -6.80 -10.65
C PRO A 104 2.32 -6.52 -11.27
N ILE A 105 1.64 -7.56 -11.77
CA ILE A 105 0.30 -7.42 -12.35
C ILE A 105 -0.67 -6.98 -11.26
N SER A 106 -0.81 -7.76 -10.17
CA SER A 106 -1.74 -7.46 -9.07
C SER A 106 -1.48 -6.10 -8.43
N THR A 107 -0.21 -5.68 -8.34
CA THR A 107 0.16 -4.35 -7.82
C THR A 107 -0.35 -3.22 -8.72
N VAL A 108 -0.24 -3.37 -10.05
CA VAL A 108 -0.81 -2.38 -10.99
C VAL A 108 -2.34 -2.37 -10.94
N ILE A 109 -3.00 -3.52 -10.76
CA ILE A 109 -4.46 -3.58 -10.54
C ILE A 109 -4.85 -2.83 -9.27
N MET A 110 -4.13 -3.12 -8.18
CA MET A 110 -4.36 -2.49 -6.87
C MET A 110 -4.12 -0.98 -6.93
N LEU A 111 -3.10 -0.54 -7.65
CA LEU A 111 -2.83 0.88 -7.90
C LEU A 111 -4.02 1.57 -8.57
N ARG A 112 -4.72 0.91 -9.50
CA ARG A 112 -5.93 1.48 -10.12
C ARG A 112 -7.06 1.66 -9.10
N ALA A 113 -7.27 0.69 -8.21
CA ALA A 113 -8.25 0.83 -7.13
C ALA A 113 -7.86 1.94 -6.14
N ILE A 114 -6.57 2.07 -5.83
CA ILE A 114 -6.05 3.15 -4.99
C ILE A 114 -6.28 4.51 -5.66
N ALA A 115 -6.04 4.63 -6.97
CA ALA A 115 -6.30 5.84 -7.73
C ALA A 115 -7.80 6.22 -7.75
N ASP A 116 -8.70 5.23 -7.76
CA ASP A 116 -10.15 5.47 -7.67
C ASP A 116 -10.53 6.06 -6.30
N ILE A 117 -9.95 5.53 -5.22
CA ILE A 117 -10.13 6.05 -3.85
C ILE A 117 -9.53 7.46 -3.72
N ALA A 118 -8.33 7.68 -4.28
CA ALA A 118 -7.69 8.99 -4.30
C ALA A 118 -8.60 10.04 -4.95
N ARG A 119 -9.19 9.70 -6.10
CA ARG A 119 -10.14 10.57 -6.80
C ARG A 119 -11.41 10.83 -5.99
N SER A 120 -11.95 9.84 -5.28
CA SER A 120 -13.15 10.07 -4.46
C SER A 120 -12.89 11.02 -3.29
N GLU A 121 -11.65 11.09 -2.80
CA GLU A 121 -11.20 12.08 -1.79
C GLU A 121 -10.70 13.40 -2.42
N GLY A 122 -10.88 13.59 -3.73
CA GLY A 122 -10.51 14.82 -4.43
C GLY A 122 -9.01 15.00 -4.67
N GLU A 123 -8.22 13.93 -4.66
CA GLU A 123 -6.81 13.99 -5.06
C GLU A 123 -6.69 14.22 -6.57
N ASP A 124 -5.83 15.15 -6.98
CA ASP A 124 -5.48 15.34 -8.38
C ASP A 124 -4.49 14.26 -8.85
N ILE A 125 -5.04 13.15 -9.37
CA ILE A 125 -4.27 12.07 -9.98
C ILE A 125 -3.68 12.42 -11.37
N GLY A 126 -4.00 13.62 -11.89
CA GLY A 126 -3.35 14.22 -13.05
C GLY A 126 -1.94 14.68 -12.75
N SER A 127 -1.71 15.15 -11.51
CA SER A 127 -0.41 15.60 -11.04
C SER A 127 0.53 14.43 -10.73
N VAL A 128 1.84 14.63 -10.97
CA VAL A 128 2.88 13.66 -10.59
C VAL A 128 2.87 13.42 -9.07
N ALA A 129 2.61 14.46 -8.28
CA ALA A 129 2.50 14.35 -6.83
C ALA A 129 1.37 13.41 -6.40
N GLY A 130 0.17 13.54 -6.98
CA GLY A 130 -0.96 12.65 -6.71
C GLY A 130 -0.73 11.22 -7.20
N GLN A 131 -0.05 11.06 -8.34
CA GLN A 131 0.35 9.74 -8.87
C GLN A 131 1.33 9.03 -7.93
N LEU A 132 2.36 9.73 -7.46
CA LEU A 132 3.32 9.17 -6.52
C LEU A 132 2.70 8.93 -5.13
N ALA A 133 1.73 9.75 -4.71
CA ALA A 133 0.94 9.49 -3.50
C ALA A 133 0.14 8.17 -3.59
N CYS A 134 -0.37 7.81 -4.78
CA CYS A 134 -1.01 6.51 -4.98
C CYS A 134 -0.01 5.35 -4.84
N VAL A 135 1.22 5.51 -5.31
CA VAL A 135 2.27 4.50 -5.14
C VAL A 135 2.75 4.43 -3.68
N GLN A 136 2.79 5.57 -2.97
CA GLN A 136 3.16 5.66 -1.56
C GLN A 136 2.32 4.73 -0.66
N VAL A 137 1.06 4.49 -1.01
CA VAL A 137 0.16 3.57 -0.27
C VAL A 137 0.76 2.18 -0.09
N PHE A 138 1.58 1.68 -1.03
CA PHE A 138 2.24 0.37 -0.87
C PHE A 138 3.25 0.33 0.28
N ALA A 139 3.75 1.48 0.73
CA ALA A 139 4.59 1.59 1.92
C ALA A 139 3.78 1.76 3.22
N LEU A 140 2.53 2.22 3.12
CA LEU A 140 1.66 2.47 4.28
C LEU A 140 0.92 1.21 4.77
N GLY A 141 0.82 0.17 3.94
CA GLY A 141 0.21 -1.11 4.33
C GLY A 141 1.12 -2.04 5.15
N GLY A 142 2.38 -1.65 5.38
CA GLY A 142 3.38 -2.44 6.11
C GLY A 142 3.34 -2.25 7.62
N PRO A 143 4.03 -3.13 8.39
CA PRO A 143 4.09 -3.01 9.84
C PRO A 143 4.70 -1.68 10.29
N ALA A 144 4.28 -1.22 11.47
CA ALA A 144 4.80 -0.01 12.09
C ALA A 144 6.33 -0.09 12.26
N PRO A 145 7.07 1.03 12.13
CA PRO A 145 8.48 1.07 12.54
C PRO A 145 8.61 0.66 14.01
N ALA A 146 9.63 -0.15 14.32
CA ALA A 146 9.80 -0.72 15.67
C ALA A 146 10.32 0.28 16.72
N ASP A 147 10.79 1.47 16.31
CA ASP A 147 11.78 2.22 17.10
C ASP A 147 11.47 3.70 17.35
N ASP A 148 10.27 4.19 17.03
CA ASP A 148 9.94 5.60 17.28
C ASP A 148 8.64 5.75 18.08
N ALA A 149 8.78 5.76 19.40
CA ALA A 149 7.65 5.94 20.32
C ALA A 149 7.07 7.37 20.31
N ALA A 150 7.72 8.31 19.62
CA ALA A 150 7.32 9.71 19.54
C ALA A 150 6.20 9.96 18.51
N GLU A 151 6.25 9.27 17.37
CA GLU A 151 5.42 9.51 16.18
C GLU A 151 4.48 8.32 15.91
N THR A 152 3.34 8.59 15.27
CA THR A 152 2.45 7.51 14.80
C THR A 152 3.09 6.76 13.63
N ALA A 153 2.74 5.48 13.44
CA ALA A 153 3.36 4.63 12.42
C ALA A 153 3.19 5.22 11.01
N TYR A 154 2.00 5.77 10.75
CA TYR A 154 1.68 6.44 9.50
C TYR A 154 2.58 7.66 9.23
N TYR A 155 2.68 8.60 10.18
CA TYR A 155 3.47 9.82 9.98
C TYR A 155 4.97 9.53 9.89
N ALA A 156 5.48 8.56 10.65
CA ALA A 156 6.87 8.11 10.53
C ALA A 156 7.21 7.66 9.10
N VAL A 157 6.34 6.85 8.47
CA VAL A 157 6.53 6.43 7.07
C VAL A 157 6.37 7.61 6.10
N ARG A 158 5.39 8.50 6.30
CA ARG A 158 5.22 9.67 5.43
C ARG A 158 6.42 10.60 5.46
N ILE A 159 6.94 10.90 6.65
CA ILE A 159 8.12 11.76 6.83
C ILE A 159 9.35 11.09 6.21
N GLY A 160 9.57 9.79 6.47
CA GLY A 160 10.69 9.04 5.91
C GLY A 160 10.71 8.96 4.38
N LEU A 161 9.55 9.07 3.72
CA LEU A 161 9.42 9.07 2.27
C LEU A 161 9.37 10.46 1.63
N ALA A 162 9.05 11.51 2.40
CA ALA A 162 8.75 12.84 1.87
C ALA A 162 9.81 13.35 0.89
N LYS A 163 11.09 13.36 1.30
CA LYS A 163 12.20 13.82 0.45
C LYS A 163 12.32 13.03 -0.85
N ALA A 164 12.24 11.70 -0.79
CA ALA A 164 12.37 10.86 -1.98
C ALA A 164 11.19 11.04 -2.95
N LEU A 165 9.98 11.27 -2.43
CA LEU A 165 8.78 11.58 -3.22
C LEU A 165 8.91 12.95 -3.91
N THR A 166 9.34 13.98 -3.19
CA THR A 166 9.54 15.33 -3.74
C THR A 166 10.59 15.33 -4.84
N GLU A 167 11.78 14.76 -4.59
CA GLU A 167 12.85 14.69 -5.59
C GLU A 167 12.39 13.92 -6.84
N ALA A 168 11.64 12.82 -6.67
CA ALA A 168 11.10 12.04 -7.78
C ALA A 168 10.05 12.83 -8.58
N ALA A 169 9.16 13.55 -7.89
CA ALA A 169 8.14 14.38 -8.53
C ALA A 169 8.77 15.49 -9.37
N GLU A 170 9.77 16.19 -8.82
CA GLU A 170 10.53 17.23 -9.52
C GLU A 170 11.27 16.65 -10.74
N TYR A 171 11.92 15.50 -10.58
CA TYR A 171 12.61 14.81 -11.67
C TYR A 171 11.67 14.45 -12.82
N ILE A 172 10.52 13.82 -12.52
CA ILE A 172 9.54 13.43 -13.54
C ILE A 172 8.94 14.67 -14.22
N THR A 173 8.61 15.71 -13.45
CA THR A 173 8.02 16.94 -13.98
C THR A 173 8.98 17.68 -14.91
N THR A 174 10.28 17.76 -14.55
CA THR A 174 11.30 18.44 -15.36
C THR A 174 11.73 17.66 -16.60
N ARG A 175 11.73 16.32 -16.54
CA ARG A 175 12.15 15.47 -17.65
C ARG A 175 11.01 15.06 -18.57
N GLY A 176 9.76 15.09 -18.11
CA GLY A 176 8.58 14.68 -18.87
C GLY A 176 8.49 13.17 -19.15
N VAL A 177 9.46 12.38 -18.68
CA VAL A 177 9.53 10.93 -18.86
C VAL A 177 9.97 10.23 -17.57
N VAL A 178 9.52 9.00 -17.39
CA VAL A 178 9.98 8.12 -16.31
C VAL A 178 11.19 7.34 -16.81
N ASP A 179 12.38 7.72 -16.35
CA ASP A 179 13.59 6.91 -16.52
C ASP A 179 13.78 6.01 -15.29
N GLU A 180 13.44 4.73 -15.43
CA GLU A 180 13.56 3.75 -14.34
C GLU A 180 15.02 3.55 -13.86
N GLY A 181 16.02 4.01 -14.62
CA GLY A 181 17.43 4.01 -14.24
C GLY A 181 17.86 5.22 -13.42
N ALA A 182 17.00 6.25 -13.29
CA ALA A 182 17.34 7.46 -12.57
C ALA A 182 17.59 7.17 -11.08
N PRO A 183 18.73 7.61 -10.49
CA PRO A 183 19.06 7.31 -9.09
C PRO A 183 17.98 7.73 -8.10
N VAL A 184 17.28 8.84 -8.37
CA VAL A 184 16.17 9.33 -7.54
C VAL A 184 14.98 8.37 -7.53
N LEU A 185 14.61 7.82 -8.69
CA LEU A 185 13.52 6.86 -8.81
C LEU A 185 13.91 5.50 -8.22
N ILE A 186 15.16 5.06 -8.42
CA ILE A 186 15.69 3.86 -7.78
C ILE A 186 15.61 3.97 -6.25
N ARG A 187 16.01 5.11 -5.68
CA ARG A 187 15.90 5.34 -4.22
C ARG A 187 14.45 5.31 -3.73
N LEU A 188 13.53 5.97 -4.44
CA LEU A 188 12.11 5.96 -4.08
C LEU A 188 11.54 4.54 -4.14
N ILE A 189 11.77 3.82 -5.24
CA ILE A 189 11.31 2.45 -5.44
C ILE A 189 11.87 1.56 -4.32
N ALA A 190 13.15 1.65 -4.00
CA ALA A 190 13.76 0.84 -2.94
C ALA A 190 13.12 1.10 -1.56
N ARG A 191 12.84 2.36 -1.21
CA ARG A 191 12.20 2.70 0.08
C ARG A 191 10.77 2.16 0.18
N ILE A 192 10.00 2.25 -0.90
CA ILE A 192 8.63 1.71 -0.94
C ILE A 192 8.68 0.17 -0.94
N ALA A 193 9.54 -0.42 -1.76
CA ALA A 193 9.71 -1.87 -1.85
C ALA A 193 10.11 -2.47 -0.50
N ALA A 194 11.01 -1.84 0.27
CA ALA A 194 11.43 -2.34 1.58
C ALA A 194 10.26 -2.56 2.56
N ARG A 195 9.20 -1.74 2.50
CA ARG A 195 8.01 -1.92 3.35
C ARG A 195 6.98 -2.86 2.71
N PHE A 196 6.83 -2.80 1.40
CA PHE A 196 5.94 -3.70 0.66
C PHE A 196 6.40 -5.16 0.75
N ASP A 197 7.72 -5.38 0.75
CA ASP A 197 8.38 -6.68 0.87
C ASP A 197 7.94 -7.45 2.12
N VAL A 198 7.77 -6.74 3.24
CA VAL A 198 7.32 -7.36 4.50
C VAL A 198 5.90 -7.93 4.35
N VAL A 199 4.96 -7.14 3.82
CA VAL A 199 3.56 -7.56 3.64
C VAL A 199 3.44 -8.69 2.61
N VAL A 200 4.23 -8.63 1.54
CA VAL A 200 4.26 -9.70 0.53
C VAL A 200 4.89 -10.96 1.13
N GLY A 201 5.94 -10.82 1.93
CA GLY A 201 6.53 -11.93 2.68
C GLY A 201 5.52 -12.63 3.58
N GLU A 202 4.72 -11.87 4.33
CA GLU A 202 3.61 -12.38 5.15
C GLU A 202 2.56 -13.11 4.28
N LYS A 203 2.21 -12.56 3.11
CA LYS A 203 1.26 -13.18 2.16
C LYS A 203 1.79 -14.53 1.68
N VAL A 204 3.06 -14.57 1.29
CA VAL A 204 3.75 -15.75 0.78
C VAL A 204 3.90 -16.81 1.89
N ALA A 205 4.26 -16.39 3.10
CA ALA A 205 4.32 -17.27 4.27
C ALA A 205 2.97 -17.94 4.54
N ALA A 206 1.89 -17.14 4.55
CA ALA A 206 0.54 -17.67 4.75
C ALA A 206 0.16 -18.67 3.65
N GLN A 207 0.43 -18.33 2.38
CA GLN A 207 0.11 -19.21 1.25
C GLN A 207 0.96 -20.49 1.19
N ALA A 208 2.11 -20.55 1.89
CA ALA A 208 2.94 -21.74 1.97
C ALA A 208 2.42 -22.80 2.97
N VAL A 209 1.40 -22.47 3.77
CA VAL A 209 0.83 -23.38 4.78
C VAL A 209 0.03 -24.48 4.07
N PRO A 210 0.41 -25.77 4.19
CA PRO A 210 -0.18 -26.87 3.40
C PRO A 210 -1.69 -27.10 3.60
N VAL A 211 -2.22 -26.65 4.74
CA VAL A 211 -3.63 -26.83 5.13
C VAL A 211 -4.54 -25.75 4.50
N ILE A 212 -3.97 -24.73 3.85
CA ILE A 212 -4.70 -23.64 3.21
C ILE A 212 -5.07 -24.05 1.77
N GLY A 213 -6.33 -24.44 1.56
CA GLY A 213 -6.87 -24.73 0.23
C GLY A 213 -7.13 -23.49 -0.64
N ALA A 214 -7.59 -23.69 -1.88
CA ALA A 214 -7.82 -22.61 -2.85
C ALA A 214 -8.79 -21.50 -2.37
N ALA A 215 -9.83 -21.87 -1.60
CA ALA A 215 -10.76 -20.91 -1.00
C ALA A 215 -10.07 -19.97 0.00
N SER A 216 -9.14 -20.50 0.79
CA SER A 216 -8.36 -19.74 1.76
C SER A 216 -7.30 -18.86 1.07
N GLY A 217 -6.73 -19.32 -0.05
CA GLY A 217 -5.84 -18.51 -0.89
C GLY A 217 -6.52 -17.27 -1.49
N ALA A 218 -7.78 -17.41 -1.94
CA ALA A 218 -8.59 -16.29 -2.41
C ALA A 218 -8.92 -15.30 -1.27
N ALA A 219 -9.24 -15.81 -0.07
CA ALA A 219 -9.48 -14.99 1.11
C ALA A 219 -8.23 -14.19 1.54
N ILE A 220 -7.04 -14.80 1.51
CA ILE A 220 -5.76 -14.12 1.76
C ILE A 220 -5.53 -13.00 0.75
N ASN A 221 -5.82 -13.23 -0.53
CA ASN A 221 -5.65 -12.21 -1.55
C ASN A 221 -6.64 -11.04 -1.38
N LEU A 222 -7.90 -11.34 -1.06
CA LEU A 222 -8.89 -10.31 -0.73
C LEU A 222 -8.47 -9.51 0.49
N LEU A 223 -7.95 -10.20 1.51
CA LEU A 223 -7.44 -9.57 2.72
C LEU A 223 -6.28 -8.62 2.39
N PHE A 224 -5.33 -9.07 1.60
CA PHE A 224 -4.18 -8.29 1.13
C PHE A 224 -4.63 -7.02 0.40
N VAL A 225 -5.52 -7.14 -0.59
CA VAL A 225 -6.08 -5.99 -1.32
C VAL A 225 -6.81 -5.04 -0.37
N SER A 226 -7.62 -5.57 0.55
CA SER A 226 -8.38 -4.74 1.50
C SER A 226 -7.48 -3.94 2.44
N THR A 227 -6.29 -4.44 2.78
CA THR A 227 -5.31 -3.70 3.61
C THR A 227 -4.86 -2.43 2.90
N PHE A 228 -4.48 -2.53 1.62
CA PHE A 228 -4.04 -1.35 0.86
C PHE A 228 -5.19 -0.41 0.51
N GLN A 229 -6.40 -0.91 0.28
CA GLN A 229 -7.58 -0.06 0.10
C GLN A 229 -7.94 0.73 1.37
N LYS A 230 -7.86 0.10 2.55
CA LYS A 230 -8.05 0.81 3.83
C LYS A 230 -6.96 1.86 4.04
N ALA A 231 -5.70 1.51 3.79
CA ALA A 231 -4.59 2.46 3.88
C ALA A 231 -4.75 3.63 2.88
N ALA A 232 -5.21 3.36 1.66
CA ALA A 232 -5.52 4.40 0.68
C ALA A 232 -6.62 5.35 1.17
N ALA A 233 -7.74 4.80 1.66
CA ALA A 233 -8.85 5.61 2.18
C ALA A 233 -8.38 6.53 3.29
N GLY A 234 -7.68 6.00 4.31
CA GLY A 234 -7.14 6.83 5.37
C GLY A 234 -6.11 7.85 4.88
N HIS A 235 -5.18 7.45 4.02
CA HIS A 235 -4.14 8.34 3.50
C HIS A 235 -4.72 9.52 2.72
N PHE A 236 -5.66 9.25 1.82
CA PHE A 236 -6.27 10.30 1.00
C PHE A 236 -7.28 11.15 1.77
N THR A 237 -7.95 10.62 2.79
CA THR A 237 -8.71 11.42 3.76
C THR A 237 -7.78 12.40 4.48
N VAL A 238 -6.64 11.94 5.00
CA VAL A 238 -5.66 12.84 5.64
C VAL A 238 -5.21 13.91 4.65
N ARG A 239 -4.80 13.55 3.43
CA ARG A 239 -4.38 14.53 2.41
C ARG A 239 -5.48 15.52 2.04
N ARG A 240 -6.74 15.09 1.96
CA ARG A 240 -7.90 15.97 1.75
C ARG A 240 -8.01 17.00 2.86
N LEU A 241 -7.92 16.55 4.11
CA LEU A 241 -7.97 17.43 5.26
C LEU A 241 -6.76 18.37 5.32
N GLU A 242 -5.56 17.90 4.95
CA GLU A 242 -4.34 18.72 4.90
C GLU A 242 -4.49 19.89 3.90
N ARG A 243 -5.18 19.67 2.78
CA ARG A 243 -5.51 20.73 1.81
C ARG A 243 -6.48 21.77 2.37
N THR A 244 -7.40 21.37 3.25
CA THR A 244 -8.42 22.26 3.84
C THR A 244 -7.91 23.01 5.06
N TYR A 245 -7.18 22.34 5.95
CA TYR A 245 -6.83 22.87 7.28
C TYR A 245 -5.32 23.07 7.49
N GLY A 246 -4.48 22.64 6.56
CA GLY A 246 -3.02 22.65 6.69
C GLY A 246 -2.46 21.39 7.35
N ALA A 247 -1.23 21.03 6.98
CA ALA A 247 -0.60 19.79 7.40
C ALA A 247 -0.38 19.70 8.92
N ASP A 248 0.08 20.78 9.55
CA ASP A 248 0.40 20.80 10.97
C ASP A 248 -0.83 20.62 11.86
N VAL A 249 -1.94 21.26 11.49
CA VAL A 249 -3.23 21.14 12.21
C VAL A 249 -3.74 19.71 12.13
N VAL A 250 -3.74 19.11 10.94
CA VAL A 250 -4.22 17.73 10.74
C VAL A 250 -3.31 16.73 11.44
N LYS A 251 -1.98 16.93 11.42
CA LYS A 251 -1.04 16.08 12.16
C LYS A 251 -1.30 16.13 13.66
N SER A 252 -1.44 17.33 14.23
CA SER A 252 -1.71 17.50 15.66
C SER A 252 -3.01 16.82 16.09
N GLU A 253 -4.09 16.98 15.32
CA GLU A 253 -5.37 16.33 15.62
C GLU A 253 -5.32 14.81 15.44
N TYR A 254 -4.63 14.33 14.40
CA TYR A 254 -4.42 12.90 14.15
C TYR A 254 -3.71 12.24 15.34
N GLU A 255 -2.63 12.85 15.84
CA GLU A 255 -1.88 12.34 16.99
C GLU A 255 -2.71 12.36 18.28
N ALA A 256 -3.52 13.41 18.48
CA ALA A 256 -4.45 13.50 19.59
C ALA A 256 -5.52 12.40 19.54
N ILE A 257 -6.06 12.08 18.36
CA ILE A 257 -6.99 10.97 18.17
C ILE A 257 -6.28 9.63 18.43
N ALA A 258 -5.12 9.38 17.82
CA ALA A 258 -4.37 8.13 17.98
C ALA A 258 -3.99 7.85 19.44
N LYS A 259 -3.69 8.90 20.22
CA LYS A 259 -3.45 8.79 21.66
C LYS A 259 -4.72 8.44 22.43
N ARG A 260 -5.87 9.02 22.08
CA ARG A 260 -7.17 8.74 22.74
C ARG A 260 -7.70 7.34 22.44
N THR A 261 -7.47 6.82 21.24
CA THR A 261 -7.96 5.50 20.81
C THR A 261 -7.07 4.33 21.24
N GLY A 262 -5.98 4.59 21.99
CA GLY A 262 -5.09 3.54 22.52
C GLY A 262 -4.20 2.88 21.46
N VAL A 263 -4.16 3.44 20.25
CA VAL A 263 -3.27 3.03 19.17
C VAL A 263 -1.80 3.23 19.55
N ARG A 264 -1.51 4.29 20.32
CA ARG A 264 -0.19 4.51 20.91
C ARG A 264 -0.11 3.75 22.24
N LYS A 265 0.74 2.71 22.32
CA LYS A 265 1.14 2.17 23.63
C LYS A 265 1.92 3.25 24.37
N ARG A 266 1.59 3.44 25.66
CA ARG A 266 2.29 4.37 26.56
C ARG A 266 3.77 4.04 26.65
#